data_AF-A0AAD4HR25-F1
#
_entry.id   AF-A0AAD4HR25-F1
#
_cell.length_a   1.000
_cell.length_b   1.000
_cell.length_c   1.000
_cell.angle_alpha   90.00
_cell.angle_beta   90.00
_cell.angle_gamma   90.00
#
_symmetry.space_group_name_H-M   'P 1'
#
loop_
_entity.id
_entity.type
_entity.pdbx_description
1 polymer ?
#
loop_
_entity_poly.entity_id
_entity_poly.type
_entity_poly.pdbx_seq_one_letter_code
_entity_poly.pdbx_strand_id
1 'polypeptide(L)'
;MNGIISATRSDDSTRLKSQISHYAAPSPAKEPLSPPVNNGTSSRSHMGVNHPVLASFLCPITAVKDYHQDPAEMQKKLASGQILMSAADFPAYLWEGTPPGESYNDDSMTDGLFKGYFLVHVSFPLYT
;
A
#
# COMPACT_ATOMS: atom_id res chain seq x y z
N MET A 1 -16.12 23.62 19.59
CA MET A 1 -16.03 23.85 18.12
C MET A 1 -14.87 23.12 17.46
N ASN A 2 -13.69 22.96 18.10
CA ASN A 2 -12.54 22.25 17.49
C ASN A 2 -12.76 20.75 17.21
N GLY A 3 -13.62 20.06 17.99
CA GLY A 3 -13.93 18.64 17.78
C GLY A 3 -14.77 18.33 16.54
N ILE A 4 -15.64 19.26 16.12
CA ILE A 4 -16.53 19.07 14.96
C ILE A 4 -15.73 19.20 13.66
N ILE A 5 -14.84 20.18 13.56
CA ILE A 5 -13.94 20.37 12.41
C ILE A 5 -12.97 19.18 12.26
N SER A 6 -12.47 18.66 13.39
CA SER A 6 -11.67 17.43 13.41
C SER A 6 -12.46 16.20 12.97
N ALA A 7 -13.73 16.09 13.37
CA ALA A 7 -14.58 14.96 13.02
C ALA A 7 -14.87 14.94 11.51
N THR A 8 -15.25 16.07 10.92
CA THR A 8 -15.60 16.16 9.48
C THR A 8 -14.42 15.83 8.57
N ARG A 9 -13.20 16.29 8.88
CA ARG A 9 -11.99 15.93 8.10
C ARG A 9 -11.57 14.46 8.26
N SER A 10 -11.87 13.88 9.43
CA SER A 10 -11.47 12.51 9.72
C SER A 10 -12.44 11.51 9.08
N ASP A 11 -13.72 11.85 8.90
CA ASP A 11 -14.74 10.88 8.49
C ASP A 11 -14.50 10.31 7.07
N ASP A 12 -14.15 11.17 6.09
CA ASP A 12 -13.93 10.77 4.70
C ASP A 12 -12.82 9.72 4.53
N SER A 13 -11.73 9.86 5.29
CA SER A 13 -10.55 8.98 5.19
C SER A 13 -10.52 7.88 6.24
N THR A 14 -11.24 8.01 7.36
CA THR A 14 -11.18 7.02 8.46
C THR A 14 -12.03 5.79 8.15
N ARG A 15 -13.10 5.93 7.36
CA ARG A 15 -13.90 4.79 6.88
C ARG A 15 -13.13 3.92 5.89
N LEU A 16 -12.20 4.50 5.12
CA LEU A 16 -11.34 3.75 4.19
C LEU A 16 -10.29 2.90 4.92
N LYS A 17 -9.83 3.33 6.11
CA LYS A 17 -8.81 2.61 6.88
C LYS A 17 -9.24 1.20 7.27
N SER A 18 -10.51 1.02 7.67
CA SER A 18 -11.04 -0.30 8.02
C SER A 18 -11.18 -1.23 6.81
N GLN A 19 -11.19 -0.67 5.60
CA GLN A 19 -11.35 -1.38 4.34
C GLN A 19 -10.02 -1.60 3.59
N ILE A 20 -8.89 -1.12 4.13
CA ILE A 20 -7.61 -1.19 3.42
C ILE A 20 -7.21 -2.63 3.07
N SER A 21 -7.59 -3.60 3.92
CA SER A 21 -7.34 -5.02 3.67
C SER A 21 -8.11 -5.56 2.47
N HIS A 22 -9.30 -5.03 2.23
CA HIS A 22 -10.10 -5.38 1.05
C HIS A 22 -9.49 -4.74 -0.19
N TYR A 23 -9.14 -3.46 -0.15
CA TYR A 23 -8.60 -2.77 -1.33
C TYR A 23 -7.21 -3.25 -1.72
N ALA A 24 -6.37 -3.66 -0.77
CA ALA A 24 -5.03 -4.18 -1.05
C ALA A 24 -5.02 -5.65 -1.50
N ALA A 25 -6.14 -6.36 -1.42
CA ALA A 25 -6.28 -7.67 -2.05
C ALA A 25 -6.40 -7.52 -3.59
N PRO A 26 -5.66 -8.33 -4.38
CA PRO A 26 -5.78 -8.31 -5.85
C PRO A 26 -7.19 -8.64 -6.35
N SER A 27 -7.91 -9.49 -5.63
CA SER A 27 -9.31 -9.82 -5.90
C SER A 27 -10.12 -9.73 -4.60
N PRO A 28 -10.59 -8.53 -4.21
CA PRO A 28 -11.26 -8.28 -2.94
C PRO A 28 -12.49 -9.17 -2.71
N ALA A 29 -13.17 -9.57 -3.79
CA ALA A 29 -14.34 -10.43 -3.75
C ALA A 29 -14.02 -11.94 -3.59
N LYS A 30 -12.77 -12.35 -3.78
CA LYS A 30 -12.35 -13.76 -3.79
C LYS A 30 -11.49 -14.12 -2.60
N GLU A 31 -10.49 -13.30 -2.28
CA GLU A 31 -9.49 -13.63 -1.27
C GLU A 31 -9.07 -12.39 -0.48
N PRO A 32 -9.20 -12.39 0.87
CA PRO A 32 -8.67 -11.32 1.69
C PRO A 32 -7.13 -11.39 1.77
N LEU A 33 -6.50 -10.30 2.18
CA LEU A 33 -5.05 -10.31 2.46
C LEU A 33 -4.67 -11.37 3.51
N SER A 34 -3.56 -12.04 3.25
CA SER A 34 -2.89 -12.94 4.18
C SER A 34 -1.50 -12.39 4.53
N PRO A 35 -1.17 -12.16 5.82
CA PRO A 35 -2.05 -12.30 6.99
C PRO A 35 -3.18 -11.24 7.01
N PRO A 36 -4.25 -11.42 7.81
CA PRO A 36 -5.27 -10.40 7.98
C PRO A 36 -4.69 -9.14 8.65
N VAL A 37 -4.95 -8.00 8.04
CA VAL A 37 -4.49 -6.69 8.54
C VAL A 37 -5.16 -6.30 9.86
N ASN A 38 -6.45 -6.65 10.03
CA ASN A 38 -7.24 -6.33 11.21
C ASN A 38 -7.54 -7.61 11.99
N ASN A 39 -6.80 -7.83 13.07
CA ASN A 39 -6.91 -9.02 13.92
C ASN A 39 -7.90 -8.85 15.09
N GLY A 40 -8.87 -7.93 14.95
CA GLY A 40 -9.85 -7.62 15.99
C GLY A 40 -9.32 -6.66 17.08
N THR A 41 -8.11 -6.13 16.93
CA THR A 41 -7.56 -5.11 17.83
C THR A 41 -7.44 -3.77 17.09
N SER A 42 -7.73 -2.64 17.75
CA SER A 42 -7.55 -1.29 17.19
C SER A 42 -6.07 -0.89 17.00
N SER A 43 -5.15 -1.85 17.10
CA SER A 43 -3.72 -1.64 17.07
C SER A 43 -3.21 -1.52 15.64
N ARG A 44 -2.44 -0.46 15.37
CA ARG A 44 -1.76 -0.24 14.07
C ARG A 44 -0.51 -1.12 13.88
N SER A 45 -0.27 -2.06 14.78
CA SER A 45 0.91 -2.94 14.79
C SER A 45 1.02 -3.83 13.55
N HIS A 46 -0.10 -4.14 12.88
CA HIS A 46 -0.16 -5.03 11.71
C HIS A 46 -0.44 -4.27 10.41
N MET A 47 -0.11 -2.97 10.35
CA MET A 47 -0.38 -2.08 9.21
C MET A 47 0.92 -1.53 8.61
N GLY A 48 0.85 -1.07 7.35
CA GLY A 48 1.95 -0.37 6.69
C GLY A 48 3.22 -1.24 6.60
N VAL A 49 4.38 -0.68 6.97
CA VAL A 49 5.68 -1.37 6.89
C VAL A 49 5.79 -2.62 7.78
N ASN A 50 4.90 -2.79 8.75
CA ASN A 50 4.89 -3.98 9.62
C ASN A 50 4.14 -5.16 9.00
N HIS A 51 3.35 -4.94 7.94
CA HIS A 51 2.61 -5.98 7.24
C HIS A 51 3.34 -6.35 5.94
N PRO A 52 3.64 -7.64 5.67
CA PRO A 52 4.51 -8.02 4.55
C PRO A 52 3.99 -7.53 3.19
N VAL A 53 2.68 -7.64 2.96
CA VAL A 53 2.05 -7.17 1.70
C VAL A 53 1.95 -5.64 1.62
N LEU A 54 1.61 -4.94 2.71
CA LEU A 54 1.50 -3.47 2.65
C LEU A 54 2.89 -2.82 2.61
N ALA A 55 3.88 -3.47 3.21
CA ALA A 55 5.27 -3.07 3.13
C ALA A 55 5.82 -3.17 1.71
N SER A 56 5.47 -4.22 0.93
CA SER A 56 5.85 -4.28 -0.48
C SER A 56 5.24 -3.15 -1.31
N PHE A 57 4.01 -2.74 -0.99
CA PHE A 57 3.32 -1.64 -1.67
C PHE A 57 3.99 -0.30 -1.40
N LEU A 58 4.46 -0.10 -0.16
CA LEU A 58 5.14 1.12 0.28
C LEU A 58 6.63 1.14 -0.08
N CYS A 59 7.19 0.00 -0.48
CA CYS A 59 8.58 -0.09 -0.90
C CYS A 59 8.80 0.84 -2.12
N PRO A 60 9.91 1.61 -2.16
CA PRO A 60 10.31 2.34 -3.36
C PRO A 60 10.35 1.41 -4.57
N ILE A 61 9.82 1.86 -5.70
CA ILE A 61 9.72 1.02 -6.89
C ILE A 61 11.08 0.50 -7.37
N THR A 62 12.14 1.28 -7.18
CA THR A 62 13.53 0.91 -7.49
C THR A 62 14.05 -0.27 -6.67
N ALA A 63 13.51 -0.49 -5.47
CA ALA A 63 13.86 -1.59 -4.58
C ALA A 63 12.81 -2.72 -4.55
N VAL A 64 11.77 -2.65 -5.38
CA VAL A 64 10.66 -3.63 -5.36
C VAL A 64 11.12 -5.02 -5.80
N LYS A 65 12.03 -5.09 -6.77
CA LYS A 65 12.60 -6.36 -7.26
C LYS A 65 13.35 -7.09 -6.15
N ASP A 66 14.18 -6.35 -5.40
CA ASP A 66 14.90 -6.89 -4.24
C ASP A 66 13.94 -7.31 -3.13
N TYR A 67 12.86 -6.55 -2.92
CA TYR A 67 11.82 -6.90 -1.96
C TYR A 67 11.14 -8.23 -2.31
N HIS A 68 10.91 -8.52 -3.60
CA HIS A 68 10.33 -9.80 -4.02
C HIS A 68 11.30 -10.98 -3.88
N GLN A 69 12.61 -10.73 -3.95
CA GLN A 69 13.63 -11.76 -3.74
C GLN A 69 13.81 -12.09 -2.25
N ASP A 70 13.92 -11.09 -1.39
CA ASP A 70 13.99 -11.26 0.07
C ASP A 70 13.05 -10.30 0.82
N PRO A 71 11.77 -10.64 0.92
CA PRO A 71 10.78 -9.76 1.54
C PRO A 71 11.04 -9.55 3.04
N ALA A 72 11.61 -10.53 3.74
CA ALA A 72 11.81 -10.45 5.19
C ALA A 72 12.97 -9.51 5.54
N GLU A 73 14.08 -9.57 4.79
CA GLU A 73 15.20 -8.65 4.98
C GLU A 73 14.82 -7.24 4.53
N MET A 74 14.22 -7.11 3.34
CA MET A 74 13.86 -5.81 2.78
C MET A 74 12.79 -5.10 3.61
N GLN A 75 11.83 -5.83 4.20
CA GLN A 75 10.89 -5.26 5.15
C GLN A 75 11.59 -4.68 6.38
N LYS A 76 12.61 -5.35 6.94
CA LYS A 76 13.39 -4.83 8.08
C LYS A 76 14.18 -3.58 7.68
N LYS A 77 14.78 -3.57 6.49
CA LYS A 77 15.49 -2.39 5.96
C LYS A 77 14.54 -1.21 5.74
N LEU A 78 13.34 -1.47 5.21
CA LEU A 78 12.29 -0.47 5.02
C LEU A 78 11.82 0.09 6.36
N ALA A 79 11.51 -0.77 7.33
CA ALA A 79 11.04 -0.36 8.66
C ALA A 79 12.10 0.40 9.47
N SER A 80 13.39 0.11 9.25
CA SER A 80 14.51 0.82 9.89
C SER A 80 14.95 2.09 9.15
N GLY A 81 14.38 2.39 7.98
CA GLY A 81 14.75 3.55 7.16
C GLY A 81 16.09 3.42 6.43
N GLN A 82 16.61 2.20 6.29
CA GLN A 82 17.84 1.93 5.53
C GLN A 82 17.62 2.00 4.02
N ILE A 83 16.38 1.79 3.57
CA ILE A 83 15.98 2.07 2.19
C ILE A 83 15.66 3.56 2.09
N LEU A 84 16.56 4.32 1.45
CA LEU A 84 16.35 5.73 1.19
C LEU A 84 15.28 5.90 0.11
N MET A 85 14.29 6.74 0.42
CA MET A 85 13.24 7.14 -0.51
C MET A 85 13.37 8.64 -0.72
N SER A 86 13.90 9.05 -1.86
CA SER A 86 13.94 10.44 -2.28
C SER A 86 12.54 10.92 -2.70
N ALA A 87 12.36 12.22 -2.90
CA ALA A 87 11.09 12.76 -3.40
C ALA A 87 10.73 12.28 -4.83
N ALA A 88 11.71 11.74 -5.57
CA ALA A 88 11.50 11.15 -6.89
C ALA A 88 11.20 9.65 -6.82
N ASP A 89 11.45 9.01 -5.68
CA ASP A 89 11.16 7.59 -5.48
C ASP A 89 9.72 7.45 -5.03
N PHE A 90 8.91 6.81 -5.88
CA PHE A 90 7.51 6.58 -5.58
C PHE A 90 7.28 5.14 -5.07
N PRO A 91 6.21 4.94 -4.28
CA PRO A 91 5.83 3.60 -3.82
C PRO A 91 5.42 2.68 -4.97
N ALA A 92 5.70 1.39 -4.82
CA ALA A 92 5.37 0.37 -5.82
C ALA A 92 3.87 0.26 -6.14
N TYR A 93 2.97 0.56 -5.19
CA TYR A 93 1.53 0.47 -5.43
C TYR A 93 0.98 1.41 -6.51
N LEU A 94 1.76 2.41 -6.94
CA LEU A 94 1.35 3.28 -8.04
C LEU A 94 1.37 2.55 -9.39
N TRP A 95 2.25 1.56 -9.55
CA TRP A 95 2.41 0.84 -10.82
C TRP A 95 1.47 -0.36 -10.93
N GLU A 96 1.10 -0.70 -12.17
CA GLU A 96 0.38 -1.93 -12.48
C GLU A 96 1.20 -3.19 -12.12
N GLY A 97 0.53 -4.34 -12.06
CA GLY A 97 1.13 -5.64 -11.69
C GLY A 97 0.36 -6.37 -10.59
N THR A 98 0.61 -7.67 -10.42
CA THR A 98 0.07 -8.47 -9.31
C THR A 98 1.13 -9.46 -8.84
N PRO A 99 2.04 -9.04 -7.94
CA PRO A 99 1.95 -7.88 -7.02
C PRO A 99 2.20 -6.51 -7.65
N PRO A 100 1.77 -5.39 -7.03
CA PRO A 100 1.99 -4.05 -7.59
C PRO A 100 3.46 -3.74 -7.84
N GLY A 101 3.77 -3.13 -8.99
CA GLY A 101 5.15 -2.82 -9.39
C GLY A 101 5.87 -3.96 -10.09
N GLU A 102 5.26 -5.13 -10.25
CA GLU A 102 5.85 -6.28 -10.97
C GLU A 102 6.22 -5.94 -12.42
N SER A 103 5.39 -5.15 -13.10
CA SER A 103 5.58 -4.72 -14.50
C SER A 103 6.42 -3.44 -14.63
N TYR A 104 7.06 -2.98 -13.57
CA TYR A 104 7.87 -1.77 -13.62
C TYR A 104 9.12 -1.95 -14.50
N ASN A 105 9.30 -1.00 -15.40
CA ASN A 105 10.42 -0.92 -16.32
C ASN A 105 11.27 0.33 -16.02
N ASP A 106 12.53 0.11 -15.67
CA ASP A 106 13.49 1.19 -15.37
C ASP A 106 13.74 2.11 -16.59
N ASP A 107 13.62 1.58 -17.80
CA ASP A 107 13.80 2.35 -19.04
C ASP A 107 12.60 3.25 -19.35
N SER A 108 11.44 2.96 -18.76
CA SER A 108 10.18 3.67 -19.00
C SER A 108 9.33 3.75 -17.73
N MET A 109 9.76 4.62 -16.81
CA MET A 109 9.13 4.76 -15.49
C MET A 109 7.65 5.17 -15.51
N THR A 110 7.19 5.80 -16.59
CA THR A 110 5.79 6.23 -16.73
C THR A 110 4.85 5.11 -17.14
N ASP A 111 5.39 4.01 -17.67
CA ASP A 111 4.57 2.88 -18.09
C ASP A 111 3.93 2.23 -16.88
N GLY A 112 2.61 2.04 -16.95
CA GLY A 112 1.86 1.47 -15.83
C GLY A 112 1.70 2.38 -14.62
N LEU A 113 2.25 3.60 -14.61
CA LEU A 113 2.13 4.54 -13.48
C LEU A 113 0.66 4.97 -13.26
N PHE A 114 0.26 5.02 -11.99
CA PHE A 114 -1.11 5.23 -11.50
C PHE A 114 -2.14 4.19 -11.96
N LYS A 115 -1.70 3.02 -12.43
CA LYS A 115 -2.57 1.91 -12.83
C LYS A 115 -2.55 0.73 -11.85
N GLY A 116 -1.89 0.87 -10.71
CA GLY A 116 -1.90 -0.16 -9.67
C GLY A 116 -3.32 -0.45 -9.16
N TYR A 117 -3.66 -1.73 -9.02
CA TYR A 117 -5.03 -2.14 -8.67
C TYR A 117 -5.49 -1.56 -7.32
N PHE A 118 -4.57 -1.33 -6.38
CA PHE A 118 -4.88 -0.71 -5.09
C PHE A 118 -5.45 0.70 -5.26
N LEU A 119 -4.87 1.52 -6.15
CA LEU A 119 -5.40 2.85 -6.46
C LEU A 119 -6.79 2.77 -7.08
N VAL A 120 -6.99 1.83 -8.01
CA VAL A 120 -8.29 1.62 -8.67
C VAL A 120 -9.35 1.21 -7.65
N HIS A 121 -9.02 0.27 -6.75
CA HIS A 121 -9.91 -0.19 -5.69
C HIS A 121 -10.27 0.92 -4.68
N VAL A 122 -9.32 1.79 -4.32
CA VAL A 122 -9.56 2.89 -3.38
C VAL A 122 -10.34 4.03 -4.03
N SER A 123 -10.12 4.29 -5.32
CA SER A 123 -10.78 5.38 -6.05
C SER A 123 -12.22 5.04 -6.43
N PHE A 124 -12.54 3.79 -6.75
CA PHE A 124 -13.87 3.39 -7.20
C PHE A 124 -15.02 3.80 -6.23
N PRO A 125 -14.92 3.60 -4.90
CA PRO A 125 -15.95 4.02 -3.95
C PRO A 125 -16.08 5.54 -3.75
N LEU A 126 -15.11 6.34 -4.21
CA LEU A 126 -15.16 7.82 -4.07
C LEU A 126 -16.03 8.49 -5.14
N TYR A 127 -16.35 7.77 -6.22
CA TYR A 127 -17.12 8.30 -7.36
C TYR A 127 -18.55 7.76 -7.45
N THR A 128 -19.01 7.03 -6.44
CA THR A 128 -20.38 6.50 -6.30
C THR A 128 -21.08 7.14 -5.10
#